data_AF-R6MNB5-F1
#
_entry.id   AF-R6MNB5-F1
#
_cell.length_a   1.000
_cell.length_b   1.000
_cell.length_c   1.000
_cell.angle_alpha   90.00
_cell.angle_beta   90.00
_cell.angle_gamma   90.00
#
_symmetry.space_group_name_H-M   'P 1'
#
loop_
_entity.id
_entity.type
_entity.pdbx_description
1 polymer ?
#
loop_
_entity_poly.entity_id
_entity_poly.type
_entity_poly.pdbx_seq_one_letter_code
_entity_poly.pdbx_strand_id
1 'polypeptide(L)'
;MPAETGAARLSSAQLEKLRGASIKTAANTITTLADAYAWLAQEGYSTTGINGLLSPANSTAQKAQDWLGLSSTLNLLLEGDYDEVGTLYCAVQTDDPGWDFLYISFNYVKTGGWYYITDPNDHLPSTGYACCRARTIRASSLAVVKDALVSGDGGKVRLLMMAALPLTTTPIRLRYEAEPESVLFVTPTNAQVLYQANAEALAEYQREQAEKARAEAERWERQAPSLRISSYGMPDAIGNTTLSYEQAKALVGQEPEKIAESVKTVGDVLQYMIAARFGYNAPGVFTPWYDDWGYDAPGDDQLRQNYGCCCGGYANTVSYLLEGDYDKVGTLRWVGGGNHTISWVMTGGKYYVFDFTQYCSGGHYNNFHAPVTVLDRLEDYYDKMPSIYSKKDVVIMVAFEAGKAMYPSQWNDPPQFSGLTFPKEADGSVIVIYQADPACGVRFRQASNKIPRWPLS
;
A
#
# COMPACT_ATOMS: atom_id res chain seq x y z
N MET A 1 8.21 22.96 -19.06
CA MET A 1 8.82 24.07 -18.29
C MET A 1 8.56 25.39 -19.00
N PRO A 2 8.10 26.44 -18.29
CA PRO A 2 8.07 27.81 -18.81
C PRO A 2 9.46 28.26 -19.27
N ALA A 3 9.55 29.15 -20.26
CA ALA A 3 10.83 29.63 -20.78
C ALA A 3 11.62 30.42 -19.73
N GLU A 4 10.89 31.05 -18.82
CA GLU A 4 11.37 31.90 -17.73
C GLU A 4 12.05 31.13 -16.60
N THR A 5 11.74 29.84 -16.43
CA THR A 5 12.44 28.96 -15.47
C THR A 5 13.74 28.41 -16.02
N GLY A 6 14.12 28.80 -17.24
CA GLY A 6 15.30 28.31 -17.96
C GLY A 6 15.01 27.04 -18.76
N ALA A 7 15.26 27.08 -20.07
CA ALA A 7 15.39 25.88 -20.89
C ALA A 7 16.67 25.12 -20.49
N ALA A 8 16.70 23.81 -20.72
CA ALA A 8 17.89 23.01 -20.50
C ALA A 8 19.08 23.61 -21.28
N ARG A 9 20.18 23.89 -20.57
CA ARG A 9 21.40 24.47 -21.13
C ARG A 9 22.51 23.43 -21.26
N LEU A 10 22.43 22.34 -20.51
CA LEU A 10 23.41 21.28 -20.57
C LEU A 10 23.03 20.28 -21.68
N SER A 11 23.99 19.98 -22.55
CA SER A 11 23.87 18.85 -23.47
C SER A 11 23.91 17.53 -22.72
N SER A 12 23.39 16.46 -23.33
CA SER A 12 23.49 15.10 -22.76
C SER A 12 24.92 14.69 -22.42
N ALA A 13 25.92 15.12 -23.21
CA ALA A 13 27.32 14.86 -22.93
C ALA A 13 27.86 15.63 -21.71
N GLN A 14 27.31 16.80 -21.40
CA GLN A 14 27.66 17.56 -20.19
C GLN A 14 27.00 16.96 -18.95
N LEU A 15 25.74 16.51 -19.06
CA LEU A 15 25.05 15.79 -17.98
C LEU A 15 25.74 14.46 -17.65
N GLU A 16 26.21 13.73 -18.67
CA GLU A 16 26.92 12.47 -18.47
C GLU A 16 28.25 12.66 -17.69
N LYS A 17 28.93 13.80 -17.89
CA LYS A 17 30.14 14.15 -17.10
C LYS A 17 29.83 14.41 -15.62
N LEU A 18 28.59 14.73 -15.29
CA LEU A 18 28.13 14.94 -13.92
C LEU A 18 27.56 13.65 -13.29
N ARG A 19 27.62 12.51 -13.99
CA ARG A 19 27.11 11.24 -13.46
C ARG A 19 27.86 10.82 -12.20
N GLY A 20 27.13 10.49 -11.14
CA GLY A 20 27.69 10.12 -9.84
C GLY A 20 28.38 11.28 -9.11
N ALA A 21 28.27 12.52 -9.61
CA ALA A 21 28.81 13.69 -8.92
C ALA A 21 28.04 13.96 -7.61
N SER A 22 28.73 14.50 -6.60
CA SER A 22 28.04 14.97 -5.40
C SER A 22 27.09 16.13 -5.75
N ILE A 23 26.01 16.30 -5.00
CA ILE A 23 25.04 17.41 -5.19
C ILE A 23 25.75 18.76 -5.26
N LYS A 24 26.72 19.00 -4.36
CA LYS A 24 27.53 20.23 -4.33
C LYS A 24 28.35 20.42 -5.61
N THR A 25 28.87 19.33 -6.17
CA THR A 25 29.63 19.38 -7.44
C THR A 25 28.70 19.67 -8.61
N ALA A 26 27.54 19.02 -8.65
CA ALA A 26 26.54 19.20 -9.69
C ALA A 26 25.97 20.63 -9.69
N ALA A 27 25.69 21.20 -8.50
CA ALA A 27 25.21 22.57 -8.31
C ALA A 27 26.15 23.66 -8.87
N ASN A 28 27.46 23.39 -9.01
CA ASN A 28 28.37 24.36 -9.64
C ASN A 28 28.20 24.46 -11.16
N THR A 29 27.46 23.52 -11.78
CA THR A 29 27.32 23.40 -13.25
C THR A 29 25.86 23.56 -13.68
N ILE A 30 24.95 23.00 -12.90
CA ILE A 30 23.51 23.09 -13.12
C ILE A 30 23.05 24.47 -12.67
N THR A 31 22.45 25.24 -13.58
CA THR A 31 21.97 26.62 -13.31
C THR A 31 20.52 26.83 -13.72
N THR A 32 19.83 25.76 -14.14
CA THR A 32 18.43 25.81 -14.55
C THR A 32 17.65 24.65 -13.96
N LEU A 33 16.38 24.91 -13.69
CA LEU A 33 15.43 23.93 -13.19
C LEU A 33 15.29 22.73 -14.15
N ALA A 34 15.34 22.97 -15.46
CA ALA A 34 15.30 21.92 -16.47
C ALA A 34 16.54 21.00 -16.42
N ASP A 35 17.73 21.57 -16.28
CA ASP A 35 18.97 20.80 -16.14
C ASP A 35 19.01 20.02 -14.82
N ALA A 36 18.46 20.59 -13.73
CA ALA A 36 18.37 19.91 -12.44
C ALA A 36 17.48 18.66 -12.50
N TYR A 37 16.28 18.76 -13.09
CA TYR A 37 15.42 17.58 -13.27
C TYR A 37 16.03 16.54 -14.22
N ALA A 38 16.70 16.97 -15.28
CA ALA A 38 17.40 16.06 -16.19
C ALA A 38 18.51 15.28 -15.48
N TRP A 39 19.29 15.96 -14.63
CA TRP A 39 20.31 15.31 -13.81
C TRP A 39 19.71 14.38 -12.76
N LEU A 40 18.66 14.79 -12.04
CA LEU A 40 17.98 13.93 -11.06
C LEU A 40 17.46 12.64 -11.70
N ALA A 41 16.80 12.73 -12.86
CA ALA A 41 16.33 11.55 -13.58
C ALA A 41 17.50 10.64 -14.04
N GLN A 42 18.63 11.23 -14.45
CA GLN A 42 19.84 10.49 -14.83
C GLN A 42 20.45 9.71 -13.66
N GLU A 43 20.43 10.29 -12.46
CA GLU A 43 20.92 9.67 -11.23
C GLU A 43 19.92 8.67 -10.62
N GLY A 44 18.78 8.44 -11.29
CA GLY A 44 17.80 7.45 -10.88
C GLY A 44 16.79 7.94 -9.83
N TYR A 45 16.73 9.25 -9.56
CA TYR A 45 15.65 9.80 -8.74
C TYR A 45 14.32 9.58 -9.43
N SER A 46 13.33 9.13 -8.67
CA SER A 46 12.01 8.76 -9.14
C SER A 46 10.98 9.09 -8.09
N THR A 47 9.74 9.33 -8.51
CA THR A 47 8.59 9.45 -7.61
C THR A 47 7.83 8.12 -7.48
N THR A 48 8.27 7.06 -8.18
CA THR A 48 7.84 5.67 -7.97
C THR A 48 8.01 5.26 -6.51
N GLY A 49 6.95 4.70 -5.90
CA GLY A 49 6.97 4.27 -4.50
C GLY A 49 6.67 5.39 -3.50
N ILE A 50 6.98 6.64 -3.85
CA ILE A 50 6.52 7.82 -3.10
C ILE A 50 5.01 8.04 -3.33
N ASN A 51 4.53 7.84 -4.58
CA ASN A 51 3.11 7.95 -4.99
C ASN A 51 2.25 6.69 -4.77
N GLY A 52 2.66 5.78 -3.88
CA GLY A 52 2.02 4.46 -3.75
C GLY A 52 0.67 4.47 -3.03
N LEU A 53 -0.36 3.91 -3.68
CA LEU A 53 -1.77 3.71 -3.28
C LEU A 53 -2.04 2.75 -2.09
N LEU A 54 -1.02 2.22 -1.42
CA LEU A 54 -1.19 1.19 -0.38
C LEU A 54 0.00 1.19 0.58
N SER A 55 0.00 2.01 1.64
CA SER A 55 1.02 1.82 2.69
C SER A 55 0.63 2.54 4.01
N PRO A 56 0.95 1.96 5.20
CA PRO A 56 0.44 2.35 6.53
C PRO A 56 0.78 3.79 6.98
N ALA A 57 0.23 4.23 8.12
CA ALA A 57 0.58 5.51 8.75
C ALA A 57 2.09 5.72 9.02
N ASN A 58 2.88 4.64 9.21
CA ASN A 58 4.34 4.74 9.29
C ASN A 58 5.02 4.94 7.93
N SER A 59 4.38 4.52 6.84
CA SER A 59 4.86 4.76 5.49
C SER A 59 4.51 6.17 5.00
N THR A 60 3.40 6.77 5.45
CA THR A 60 3.10 8.17 5.12
C THR A 60 4.17 9.07 5.72
N ALA A 61 4.71 8.69 6.88
CA ALA A 61 5.84 9.37 7.49
C ALA A 61 7.13 9.30 6.66
N GLN A 62 7.52 8.09 6.27
CA GLN A 62 8.70 7.89 5.43
C GLN A 62 8.53 8.55 4.07
N LYS A 63 7.36 8.39 3.41
CA LYS A 63 7.04 9.03 2.14
C LYS A 63 7.05 10.55 2.22
N ALA A 64 6.53 11.13 3.31
CA ALA A 64 6.61 12.57 3.55
C ALA A 64 8.06 13.04 3.68
N GLN A 65 8.91 12.23 4.31
CA GLN A 65 10.35 12.51 4.38
C GLN A 65 11.05 12.34 3.03
N ASP A 66 10.66 11.35 2.23
CA ASP A 66 11.21 11.13 0.90
C ASP A 66 10.84 12.29 -0.05
N TRP A 67 9.60 12.78 0.02
CA TRP A 67 9.13 14.00 -0.66
C TRP A 67 10.00 15.22 -0.30
N LEU A 68 10.17 15.47 1.01
CA LEU A 68 10.99 16.57 1.50
C LEU A 68 12.47 16.41 1.13
N GLY A 69 13.00 15.19 1.14
CA GLY A 69 14.38 14.87 0.75
C GLY A 69 14.65 15.16 -0.73
N LEU A 70 13.72 14.75 -1.60
CA LEU A 70 13.75 15.06 -3.03
C LEU A 70 13.69 16.57 -3.27
N SER A 71 12.73 17.25 -2.64
CA SER A 71 12.60 18.71 -2.76
C SER A 71 13.82 19.47 -2.24
N SER A 72 14.43 19.02 -1.14
CA SER A 72 15.65 19.62 -0.59
C SER A 72 16.84 19.44 -1.54
N THR A 73 16.96 18.26 -2.16
CA THR A 73 18.01 17.98 -3.16
C THR A 73 17.87 18.93 -4.35
N LEU A 74 16.64 19.10 -4.87
CA LEU A 74 16.38 20.01 -5.96
C LEU A 74 16.71 21.47 -5.59
N ASN A 75 16.34 21.91 -4.37
CA ASN A 75 16.65 23.28 -3.93
C ASN A 75 18.17 23.53 -3.84
N LEU A 76 18.94 22.56 -3.35
CA LEU A 76 20.41 22.67 -3.26
C LEU A 76 21.08 22.74 -4.64
N LEU A 77 20.50 22.10 -5.66
CA LEU A 77 21.00 22.19 -7.03
C LEU A 77 20.81 23.56 -7.67
N LEU A 78 19.90 24.39 -7.14
CA LEU A 78 19.48 25.67 -7.71
C LEU A 78 19.82 26.86 -6.80
N GLU A 79 20.54 26.60 -5.70
CA GLU A 79 20.90 27.62 -4.72
C GLU A 79 21.74 28.72 -5.38
N GLY A 80 21.19 29.94 -5.42
CA GLY A 80 21.86 31.13 -5.98
C GLY A 80 21.56 31.41 -7.45
N ASP A 81 20.83 30.54 -8.16
CA ASP A 81 20.48 30.75 -9.58
C ASP A 81 19.17 31.51 -9.80
N TYR A 82 18.35 31.64 -8.75
CA TYR A 82 17.04 32.29 -8.76
C TYR A 82 16.96 33.30 -7.62
N ASP A 83 16.06 34.28 -7.74
CA ASP A 83 15.83 35.32 -6.71
C ASP A 83 15.48 34.66 -5.37
N GLU A 84 14.68 33.59 -5.42
CA GLU A 84 14.34 32.74 -4.28
C GLU A 84 14.16 31.28 -4.75
N VAL A 85 14.52 30.33 -3.90
CA VAL A 85 14.27 28.89 -4.10
C VAL A 85 13.73 28.32 -2.79
N GLY A 86 12.77 27.40 -2.87
CA GLY A 86 12.28 26.71 -1.69
C GLY A 86 11.28 25.61 -1.99
N THR A 87 10.68 25.11 -0.92
CA THR A 87 9.70 24.02 -0.94
C THR A 87 8.35 24.53 -0.46
N LEU A 88 7.29 24.24 -1.20
CA LEU A 88 5.92 24.30 -0.70
C LEU A 88 5.55 22.93 -0.17
N TYR A 89 5.30 22.85 1.12
CA TYR A 89 4.80 21.64 1.74
C TYR A 89 3.31 21.74 1.98
N CYS A 90 2.58 20.71 1.56
CA CYS A 90 1.14 20.64 1.68
C CYS A 90 0.75 19.41 2.49
N ALA A 91 -0.04 19.63 3.53
CA ALA A 91 -0.80 18.58 4.18
C ALA A 91 -2.21 18.60 3.60
N VAL A 92 -2.60 17.49 3.00
CA VAL A 92 -3.91 17.34 2.36
C VAL A 92 -4.63 16.13 2.93
N GLN A 93 -5.95 16.20 2.99
CA GLN A 93 -6.79 15.08 3.36
C GLN A 93 -7.55 14.58 2.14
N THR A 94 -7.60 13.26 2.00
CA THR A 94 -8.26 12.57 0.88
C THR A 94 -9.55 11.94 1.35
N ASP A 95 -10.53 11.83 0.45
CA ASP A 95 -11.78 11.12 0.68
C ASP A 95 -11.65 9.58 0.64
N ASP A 96 -10.44 9.05 0.43
CA ASP A 96 -10.20 7.61 0.28
C ASP A 96 -10.15 6.90 1.67
N PRO A 97 -10.91 5.82 1.89
CA PRO A 97 -10.90 5.07 3.15
C PRO A 97 -9.50 4.54 3.50
N GLY A 98 -9.03 4.77 4.73
CA GLY A 98 -7.69 4.35 5.19
C GLY A 98 -6.57 5.36 4.90
N TRP A 99 -6.90 6.56 4.40
CA TRP A 99 -5.96 7.65 4.13
C TRP A 99 -6.32 8.88 4.95
N ASP A 100 -5.73 9.02 6.14
CA ASP A 100 -6.08 10.14 7.01
C ASP A 100 -5.42 11.46 6.58
N PHE A 101 -4.18 11.40 6.07
CA PHE A 101 -3.43 12.56 5.59
C PHE A 101 -2.39 12.17 4.53
N LEU A 102 -2.29 12.96 3.47
CA LEU A 102 -1.19 12.92 2.51
C LEU A 102 -0.33 14.17 2.69
N TYR A 103 0.98 13.96 2.67
CA TYR A 103 1.97 15.01 2.63
C TYR A 103 2.63 15.02 1.25
N ILE A 104 2.55 16.16 0.57
CA ILE A 104 3.18 16.38 -0.72
C ILE A 104 4.05 17.63 -0.65
N SER A 105 5.20 17.59 -1.32
CA SER A 105 6.04 18.77 -1.50
C SER A 105 6.14 19.15 -2.96
N PHE A 106 5.98 20.44 -3.22
CA PHE A 106 6.30 21.08 -4.48
C PHE A 106 7.54 21.93 -4.30
N ASN A 107 8.30 22.14 -5.36
CA ASN A 107 9.40 23.11 -5.34
C ASN A 107 8.94 24.42 -5.96
N TYR A 108 9.45 25.54 -5.46
CA TYR A 108 9.24 26.83 -6.08
C TYR A 108 10.57 27.53 -6.37
N VAL A 109 10.61 28.23 -7.50
CA VAL A 109 11.67 29.19 -7.83
C VAL A 109 11.04 30.55 -8.12
N LYS A 110 11.71 31.63 -7.72
CA LYS A 110 11.30 33.00 -8.01
C LYS A 110 12.29 33.62 -8.98
N THR A 111 11.79 34.17 -10.09
CA THR A 111 12.61 34.92 -11.04
C THR A 111 11.76 35.95 -11.76
N GLY A 112 12.31 37.14 -11.96
CA GLY A 112 11.61 38.23 -12.62
C GLY A 112 10.34 38.66 -11.89
N GLY A 113 10.33 38.52 -10.55
CA GLY A 113 9.18 38.87 -9.70
C GLY A 113 8.02 37.87 -9.69
N TRP A 114 8.17 36.71 -10.35
CA TRP A 114 7.15 35.65 -10.37
C TRP A 114 7.63 34.39 -9.68
N TYR A 115 6.72 33.71 -8.97
CA TYR A 115 6.93 32.36 -8.46
C TYR A 115 6.52 31.33 -9.50
N TYR A 116 7.34 30.30 -9.66
CA TYR A 116 7.08 29.14 -10.51
C TYR A 116 7.12 27.89 -9.63
N ILE A 117 6.00 27.19 -9.54
CA ILE A 117 5.80 26.03 -8.66
C ILE A 117 5.79 24.80 -9.54
N THR A 118 6.61 23.82 -9.19
CA THR A 118 6.84 22.61 -9.98
C THR A 118 6.58 21.37 -9.14
N ASP A 119 5.91 20.40 -9.77
CA ASP A 119 5.67 19.08 -9.21
C ASP A 119 6.76 18.11 -9.73
N PRO A 120 7.58 17.50 -8.86
CA PRO A 120 8.52 16.48 -9.28
C PRO A 120 7.88 15.31 -10.06
N ASN A 121 6.59 15.04 -9.86
CA ASN A 121 5.86 14.02 -10.63
C ASN A 121 5.77 14.31 -12.12
N ASP A 122 5.79 15.58 -12.52
CA ASP A 122 5.69 15.98 -13.93
C ASP A 122 7.03 15.84 -14.67
N HIS A 123 8.13 15.63 -13.93
CA HIS A 123 9.50 15.73 -14.46
C HIS A 123 10.38 14.51 -14.19
N LEU A 124 9.98 13.63 -13.26
CA LEU A 124 10.70 12.39 -12.94
C LEU A 124 9.86 11.16 -13.30
N PRO A 125 10.50 10.01 -13.56
CA PRO A 125 9.79 8.74 -13.69
C PRO A 125 8.84 8.52 -12.51
N SER A 126 7.63 8.02 -12.79
CA SER A 126 6.60 7.79 -11.78
C SER A 126 5.78 6.56 -12.12
N THR A 127 5.51 5.74 -11.11
CA THR A 127 4.52 4.65 -11.17
C THR A 127 3.60 4.80 -9.95
N GLY A 128 2.36 5.23 -10.18
CA GLY A 128 1.39 5.55 -9.13
C GLY A 128 0.37 6.60 -9.59
N TYR A 129 -0.78 6.65 -8.91
CA TYR A 129 -1.77 7.72 -9.10
C TYR A 129 -1.29 8.92 -8.26
N ALA A 130 -0.99 10.05 -8.92
CA ALA A 130 -0.78 11.30 -8.21
C ALA A 130 -2.16 11.83 -7.81
N CYS A 131 -2.47 11.87 -6.51
CA CYS A 131 -3.71 12.41 -5.98
C CYS A 131 -3.79 13.95 -6.07
N CYS A 132 -2.64 14.62 -6.23
CA CYS A 132 -2.54 16.02 -6.62
C CYS A 132 -1.49 16.14 -7.73
N ARG A 133 -1.80 16.85 -8.82
CA ARG A 133 -0.81 17.29 -9.81
C ARG A 133 -0.84 18.80 -9.95
N ALA A 134 0.29 19.44 -9.66
CA ALA A 134 0.47 20.84 -9.99
C ALA A 134 1.17 20.97 -11.34
N ARG A 135 0.41 21.01 -12.44
CA ARG A 135 0.95 21.49 -13.72
C ARG A 135 1.59 22.85 -13.45
N THR A 136 2.87 23.02 -13.83
CA THR A 136 3.71 24.15 -13.40
C THR A 136 2.91 25.45 -13.22
N ILE A 137 2.76 25.91 -11.97
CA ILE A 137 1.93 27.06 -11.63
C ILE A 137 2.81 28.30 -11.65
N ARG A 138 2.41 29.33 -12.41
CA ARG A 138 3.00 30.67 -12.35
C ARG A 138 2.13 31.55 -11.46
N ALA A 139 2.71 32.14 -10.41
CA ALA A 139 1.97 32.93 -9.44
C ALA A 139 2.70 34.24 -9.07
N SER A 140 1.93 35.30 -8.82
CA SER A 140 2.49 36.60 -8.37
C SER A 140 2.93 36.56 -6.90
N SER A 141 2.44 35.59 -6.13
CA SER A 141 2.79 35.36 -4.73
C SER A 141 2.49 33.91 -4.36
N LEU A 142 3.14 33.40 -3.30
CA LEU A 142 2.88 32.05 -2.81
C LEU A 142 1.47 31.88 -2.24
N ALA A 143 0.82 32.96 -1.79
CA ALA A 143 -0.55 32.92 -1.28
C ALA A 143 -1.57 32.55 -2.37
N VAL A 144 -1.36 33.01 -3.60
CA VAL A 144 -2.23 32.72 -4.76
C VAL A 144 -2.09 31.27 -5.23
N VAL A 145 -0.99 30.61 -4.90
CA VAL A 145 -0.76 29.19 -5.23
C VAL A 145 -1.79 28.28 -4.55
N LYS A 146 -2.25 28.66 -3.35
CA LYS A 146 -3.30 27.94 -2.62
C LYS A 146 -4.52 27.71 -3.51
N ASP A 147 -5.02 28.78 -4.11
CA ASP A 147 -6.25 28.75 -4.88
C ASP A 147 -6.09 27.96 -6.18
N ALA A 148 -4.88 27.97 -6.76
CA ALA A 148 -4.53 27.16 -7.92
C ALA A 148 -4.43 25.66 -7.60
N LEU A 149 -3.88 25.29 -6.43
CA LEU A 149 -3.81 23.90 -5.97
C LEU A 149 -5.20 23.33 -5.62
N VAL A 150 -6.08 24.14 -5.02
CA VAL A 150 -7.45 23.71 -4.66
C VAL A 150 -8.38 23.63 -5.87
N SER A 151 -8.13 24.39 -6.93
CA SER A 151 -8.97 24.41 -8.15
C SER A 151 -8.52 23.45 -9.25
N GLY A 152 -7.28 22.93 -9.18
CA GLY A 152 -6.64 22.16 -10.25
C GLY A 152 -7.12 20.70 -10.41
N ASP A 153 -7.48 20.03 -9.32
CA ASP A 153 -7.93 18.63 -9.33
C ASP A 153 -9.36 18.55 -8.78
N GLY A 154 -10.35 18.53 -9.67
CA GLY A 154 -11.78 18.54 -9.38
C GLY A 154 -12.19 17.68 -8.18
N GLY A 155 -12.33 18.33 -7.01
CA GLY A 155 -13.18 17.91 -5.91
C GLY A 155 -12.73 16.75 -5.01
N LYS A 156 -11.50 16.21 -5.11
CA LYS A 156 -11.11 15.00 -4.34
C LYS A 156 -10.12 15.20 -3.20
N VAL A 157 -9.49 16.37 -3.11
CA VAL A 157 -8.45 16.64 -2.12
C VAL A 157 -8.74 17.96 -1.40
N ARG A 158 -8.82 17.92 -0.06
CA ARG A 158 -8.96 19.13 0.76
C ARG A 158 -7.61 19.50 1.35
N LEU A 159 -7.11 20.69 1.00
CA LEU A 159 -5.92 21.26 1.60
C LEU A 159 -6.21 21.61 3.06
N LEU A 160 -5.40 21.10 3.99
CA LEU A 160 -5.51 21.39 5.41
C LEU A 160 -4.47 22.42 5.84
N MET A 161 -3.26 22.33 5.29
CA MET A 161 -2.19 23.27 5.54
C MET A 161 -1.29 23.40 4.32
N MET A 162 -0.79 24.61 4.10
CA MET A 162 0.30 24.88 3.17
C MET A 162 1.33 25.76 3.85
N ALA A 163 2.59 25.35 3.80
CA ALA A 163 3.71 26.14 4.31
C ALA A 163 4.78 26.28 3.24
N ALA A 164 5.33 27.49 3.11
CA ALA A 164 6.56 27.74 2.40
C ALA A 164 7.74 27.53 3.31
N LEU A 165 8.68 26.72 2.85
CA LEU A 165 9.95 26.45 3.47
C LEU A 165 11.01 27.08 2.55
N PRO A 166 11.54 28.26 2.89
CA PRO A 166 12.70 28.82 2.19
C PRO A 166 13.85 27.81 2.24
N LEU A 167 14.80 27.90 1.30
CA LEU A 167 15.97 27.01 1.23
C LEU A 167 16.47 26.57 2.63
N THR A 168 16.23 25.29 2.96
CA THR A 168 16.71 24.68 4.21
C THR A 168 17.89 23.77 3.89
N THR A 169 19.05 24.05 4.49
CA THR A 169 20.20 23.14 4.47
C THR A 169 20.10 22.08 5.58
N THR A 170 19.15 22.26 6.50
CA THR A 170 18.88 21.33 7.60
C THR A 170 17.74 20.40 7.20
N PRO A 171 17.88 19.07 7.41
CA PRO A 171 16.78 18.13 7.17
C PRO A 171 15.57 18.48 8.02
N ILE A 172 14.42 18.64 7.37
CA ILE A 172 13.15 18.87 8.05
C ILE A 172 12.76 17.56 8.74
N ARG A 173 12.56 17.60 10.06
CA ARG A 173 12.13 16.41 10.82
C ARG A 173 10.66 16.53 11.14
N LEU A 174 9.88 15.54 10.72
CA LEU A 174 8.48 15.39 11.09
C LEU A 174 8.39 14.66 12.43
N ARG A 175 7.55 15.13 13.34
CA ARG A 175 7.22 14.43 14.60
C ARG A 175 5.76 13.96 14.52
N TYR A 176 5.57 12.67 14.77
CA TYR A 176 4.26 12.03 14.80
C TYR A 176 3.85 11.91 16.26
N GLU A 177 2.64 12.37 16.59
CA GLU A 177 2.05 12.16 17.92
C GLU A 177 1.02 11.04 17.85
N ALA A 178 1.03 10.19 18.88
CA ALA A 178 0.31 8.92 18.87
C ALA A 178 -1.22 9.08 19.00
N GLU A 179 -1.73 10.20 19.51
CA GLU A 179 -3.16 10.40 19.82
C GLU A 179 -3.48 11.90 19.96
N PRO A 180 -4.48 12.47 19.25
CA PRO A 180 -5.06 11.99 17.99
C PRO A 180 -4.00 12.14 16.90
N GLU A 181 -3.91 11.19 15.96
CA GLU A 181 -2.93 11.14 14.87
C GLU A 181 -2.79 12.49 14.17
N SER A 182 -1.88 13.31 14.68
CA SER A 182 -1.62 14.66 14.23
C SER A 182 -0.12 14.75 14.01
N VAL A 183 0.24 15.14 12.80
CA VAL A 183 1.63 15.44 12.51
C VAL A 183 1.89 16.82 13.04
N LEU A 184 2.65 16.85 14.13
CA LEU A 184 3.14 18.09 14.69
C LEU A 184 4.43 18.42 13.95
N PHE A 185 4.32 19.45 13.11
CA PHE A 185 5.49 20.03 12.46
C PHE A 185 6.44 20.54 13.53
N VAL A 186 7.65 19.99 13.55
CA VAL A 186 8.78 20.75 14.08
C VAL A 186 9.12 21.73 12.97
N THR A 187 8.33 22.79 12.86
CA THR A 187 8.52 23.83 11.85
C THR A 187 9.97 24.30 11.99
N PRO A 188 10.79 24.21 10.93
CA PRO A 188 12.03 24.96 10.88
C PRO A 188 11.68 26.41 11.22
N THR A 189 12.50 27.07 12.04
CA THR A 189 12.22 28.41 12.57
C THR A 189 11.99 29.50 11.50
N ASN A 190 12.20 29.18 10.23
CA ASN A 190 12.02 30.05 9.06
C ASN A 190 10.83 29.67 8.15
N ALA A 191 10.00 28.69 8.51
CA ALA A 191 8.83 28.32 7.70
C ALA A 191 7.72 29.38 7.77
N GLN A 192 7.13 29.71 6.62
CA GLN A 192 5.97 30.60 6.51
C GLN A 192 4.71 29.77 6.27
N VAL A 193 3.79 29.77 7.23
CA VAL A 193 2.46 29.18 7.03
C VAL A 193 1.67 30.08 6.09
N LEU A 194 1.31 29.55 4.91
CA LEU A 194 0.56 30.27 3.88
C LEU A 194 -0.95 30.01 4.00
N TYR A 195 -1.32 28.84 4.51
CA TYR A 195 -2.71 28.47 4.76
C TYR A 195 -2.81 27.42 5.87
N GLN A 196 -3.85 27.53 6.69
CA GLN A 196 -4.27 26.52 7.66
C GLN A 196 -5.80 26.52 7.74
N ALA A 197 -6.43 25.36 7.63
CA ALA A 197 -7.86 25.21 7.80
C ALA A 197 -8.27 25.62 9.22
N ASN A 198 -9.37 26.36 9.35
CA ASN A 198 -9.91 26.71 10.66
C ASN A 198 -10.73 25.54 11.24
N ALA A 199 -11.05 25.61 12.54
CA ALA A 199 -11.79 24.56 13.23
C ALA A 199 -13.18 24.30 12.63
N GLU A 200 -13.82 25.32 12.08
CA GLU A 200 -15.15 25.22 11.47
C GLU A 200 -15.12 24.39 10.17
N ALA A 201 -14.17 24.67 9.28
CA ALA A 201 -13.97 23.91 8.04
C ALA A 201 -13.60 22.45 8.30
N LEU A 202 -12.80 22.19 9.36
CA LEU A 202 -12.48 20.82 9.77
C LEU A 202 -13.72 20.09 10.32
N ALA A 203 -14.53 20.77 11.15
CA ALA A 203 -15.74 20.20 11.71
C ALA A 203 -16.82 19.93 10.64
N GLU A 204 -16.95 20.80 9.64
CA GLU A 204 -17.83 20.59 8.48
C GLU A 204 -17.42 19.34 7.69
N TYR A 205 -16.13 19.21 7.39
CA TYR A 205 -15.61 18.04 6.72
C TYR A 205 -15.86 16.75 7.50
N GLN A 206 -15.59 16.74 8.82
CA GLN A 206 -15.86 15.58 9.67
C GLN A 206 -17.34 15.17 9.65
N ARG A 207 -18.26 16.14 9.60
CA ARG A 207 -19.70 15.85 9.43
C ARG A 207 -20.00 15.23 8.07
N GLU A 208 -19.48 15.79 6.98
CA GLU A 208 -19.67 15.22 5.63
C GLU A 208 -19.15 13.77 5.54
N GLN A 209 -17.98 13.47 6.09
CA GLN A 209 -17.43 12.11 6.09
C GLN A 209 -18.27 11.16 6.94
N ALA A 210 -18.75 11.61 8.10
CA ALA A 210 -19.66 10.81 8.92
C ALA A 210 -20.99 10.52 8.21
N GLU A 211 -21.52 11.48 7.44
CA GLU A 211 -22.71 11.30 6.62
C GLU A 211 -22.47 10.32 5.46
N LYS A 212 -21.35 10.46 4.73
CA LYS A 212 -20.95 9.51 3.67
C LYS A 212 -20.79 8.09 4.23
N ALA A 213 -20.12 7.95 5.37
CA ALA A 213 -19.92 6.66 6.03
C ALA A 213 -21.24 6.01 6.44
N ARG A 214 -22.20 6.79 6.99
CA ARG A 214 -23.55 6.29 7.30
C ARG A 214 -24.30 5.86 6.04
N ALA A 215 -24.31 6.68 5.01
CA ALA A 215 -25.01 6.37 3.76
C ALA A 215 -24.45 5.09 3.11
N GLU A 216 -23.14 4.89 3.16
CA GLU A 216 -22.50 3.67 2.64
C GLU A 216 -22.75 2.44 3.53
N ALA A 217 -22.85 2.62 4.85
CA ALA A 217 -23.27 1.55 5.76
C ALA A 217 -24.72 1.12 5.47
N GLU A 218 -25.66 2.07 5.35
CA GLU A 218 -27.06 1.79 5.00
C GLU A 218 -27.22 1.18 3.60
N ARG A 219 -26.36 1.57 2.66
CA ARG A 219 -26.30 0.94 1.33
C ARG A 219 -25.86 -0.52 1.46
N TRP A 220 -24.80 -0.79 2.22
CA TRP A 220 -24.30 -2.14 2.42
C TRP A 220 -25.30 -3.04 3.14
N GLU A 221 -25.95 -2.55 4.19
CA GLU A 221 -27.00 -3.30 4.90
C GLU A 221 -28.15 -3.74 3.99
N ARG A 222 -28.50 -2.92 2.99
CA ARG A 222 -29.49 -3.29 1.97
C ARG A 222 -28.95 -4.25 0.92
N GLN A 223 -27.68 -4.11 0.53
CA GLN A 223 -27.09 -4.91 -0.55
C GLN A 223 -26.66 -6.30 -0.08
N ALA A 224 -26.01 -6.41 1.08
CA ALA A 224 -25.33 -7.63 1.52
C ALA A 224 -26.25 -8.87 1.60
N PRO A 225 -27.50 -8.80 2.09
CA PRO A 225 -28.41 -9.95 2.09
C PRO A 225 -28.79 -10.46 0.69
N SER A 226 -28.63 -9.63 -0.35
CA SER A 226 -28.93 -10.00 -1.74
C SER A 226 -27.80 -10.79 -2.41
N LEU A 227 -26.59 -10.77 -1.85
CA LEU A 227 -25.43 -11.50 -2.36
C LEU A 227 -25.54 -12.98 -1.98
N ARG A 228 -25.87 -13.83 -2.96
CA ARG A 228 -26.02 -15.27 -2.76
C ARG A 228 -24.71 -15.99 -3.04
N ILE A 229 -24.27 -16.86 -2.12
CA ILE A 229 -23.03 -17.64 -2.28
C ILE A 229 -23.07 -18.51 -3.55
N SER A 230 -24.23 -19.05 -3.90
CA SER A 230 -24.44 -19.82 -5.14
C SER A 230 -24.12 -19.04 -6.42
N SER A 231 -24.06 -17.70 -6.37
CA SER A 231 -23.74 -16.86 -7.52
C SER A 231 -22.24 -16.71 -7.77
N TYR A 232 -21.37 -17.11 -6.83
CA TYR A 232 -19.92 -16.92 -6.91
C TYR A 232 -19.16 -18.01 -7.67
N GLY A 233 -19.87 -18.94 -8.32
CA GLY A 233 -19.24 -19.97 -9.16
C GLY A 233 -18.34 -20.96 -8.43
N MET A 234 -18.45 -21.05 -7.09
CA MET A 234 -17.71 -22.04 -6.31
C MET A 234 -18.22 -23.47 -6.61
N PRO A 235 -17.33 -24.46 -6.74
CA PRO A 235 -17.76 -25.86 -6.90
C PRO A 235 -18.60 -26.33 -5.71
N ASP A 236 -19.63 -27.15 -5.96
CA ASP A 236 -20.54 -27.68 -4.93
C ASP A 236 -19.80 -28.36 -3.77
N ALA A 237 -18.63 -28.96 -4.04
CA ALA A 237 -17.78 -29.60 -3.03
C ALA A 237 -17.30 -28.64 -1.92
N ILE A 238 -17.24 -27.33 -2.18
CA ILE A 238 -16.75 -26.33 -1.21
C ILE A 238 -17.70 -25.14 -1.03
N GLY A 239 -18.57 -24.86 -2.02
CA GLY A 239 -19.38 -23.65 -2.11
C GLY A 239 -20.72 -23.68 -1.38
N ASN A 240 -21.12 -24.83 -0.82
CA ASN A 240 -22.36 -24.92 -0.05
C ASN A 240 -22.25 -24.17 1.28
N THR A 241 -23.33 -23.53 1.71
CA THR A 241 -23.41 -22.87 3.03
C THR A 241 -24.21 -23.73 4.00
N THR A 242 -23.77 -23.72 5.27
CA THR A 242 -24.55 -24.19 6.42
C THR A 242 -25.17 -23.03 7.20
N LEU A 243 -24.64 -21.81 7.00
CA LEU A 243 -25.14 -20.57 7.59
C LEU A 243 -26.01 -19.78 6.61
N SER A 244 -27.11 -19.23 7.12
CA SER A 244 -27.83 -18.13 6.48
C SER A 244 -27.09 -16.80 6.70
N TYR A 245 -27.42 -15.78 5.90
CA TYR A 245 -26.89 -14.42 6.09
C TYR A 245 -27.14 -13.89 7.51
N GLU A 246 -28.36 -14.08 8.06
CA GLU A 246 -28.71 -13.62 9.40
C GLU A 246 -27.90 -14.31 10.51
N GLN A 247 -27.65 -15.62 10.36
CA GLN A 247 -26.80 -16.36 11.29
C GLN A 247 -25.35 -15.87 11.20
N ALA A 248 -24.83 -15.67 9.99
CA ALA A 248 -23.50 -15.11 9.79
C ALA A 248 -23.39 -13.68 10.35
N LYS A 249 -24.45 -12.86 10.21
CA LYS A 249 -24.50 -11.49 10.75
C LYS A 249 -24.48 -11.49 12.28
N ALA A 250 -25.17 -12.43 12.92
CA ALA A 250 -25.16 -12.58 14.38
C ALA A 250 -23.78 -12.97 14.96
N LEU A 251 -22.88 -13.49 14.13
CA LEU A 251 -21.49 -13.79 14.51
C LEU A 251 -20.56 -12.57 14.45
N VAL A 252 -20.94 -11.49 13.77
CA VAL A 252 -20.09 -10.31 13.61
C VAL A 252 -19.82 -9.67 14.98
N GLY A 253 -18.54 -9.52 15.31
CA GLY A 253 -18.07 -8.97 16.59
C GLY A 253 -18.09 -9.97 17.76
N GLN A 254 -18.40 -11.25 17.52
CA GLN A 254 -18.19 -12.31 18.50
C GLN A 254 -16.70 -12.69 18.58
N GLU A 255 -16.33 -13.43 19.64
CA GLU A 255 -14.98 -13.97 19.77
C GLU A 255 -14.64 -14.93 18.60
N PRO A 256 -13.40 -14.91 18.08
CA PRO A 256 -12.97 -15.75 16.95
C PRO A 256 -13.31 -17.23 17.08
N GLU A 257 -13.18 -17.79 18.28
CA GLU A 257 -13.47 -19.20 18.56
C GLU A 257 -14.94 -19.54 18.26
N LYS A 258 -15.86 -18.66 18.65
CA LYS A 258 -17.30 -18.85 18.41
C LYS A 258 -17.64 -18.73 16.92
N ILE A 259 -16.90 -17.90 16.18
CA ILE A 259 -17.04 -17.77 14.73
C ILE A 259 -16.56 -19.07 14.07
N ALA A 260 -15.38 -19.59 14.45
CA ALA A 260 -14.82 -20.84 13.94
C ALA A 260 -15.66 -22.08 14.27
N GLU A 261 -16.35 -22.10 15.42
CA GLU A 261 -17.31 -23.17 15.76
C GLU A 261 -18.53 -23.18 14.83
N SER A 262 -18.89 -22.04 14.25
CA SER A 262 -20.11 -21.88 13.45
C SER A 262 -19.86 -21.93 11.93
N VAL A 263 -18.69 -21.46 11.49
CA VAL A 263 -18.27 -21.50 10.09
C VAL A 263 -17.71 -22.90 9.79
N LYS A 264 -18.26 -23.59 8.79
CA LYS A 264 -17.94 -25.01 8.52
C LYS A 264 -17.49 -25.28 7.09
N THR A 265 -17.72 -24.35 6.16
CA THR A 265 -17.40 -24.52 4.74
C THR A 265 -16.76 -23.27 4.15
N VAL A 266 -16.09 -23.40 3.01
CA VAL A 266 -15.60 -22.24 2.23
C VAL A 266 -16.76 -21.29 1.88
N GLY A 267 -17.95 -21.84 1.58
CA GLY A 267 -19.17 -21.06 1.41
C GLY A 267 -19.55 -20.24 2.65
N ASP A 268 -19.49 -20.83 3.85
CA ASP A 268 -19.76 -20.14 5.12
C ASP A 268 -18.73 -19.03 5.40
N VAL A 269 -17.46 -19.25 5.06
CA VAL A 269 -16.43 -18.20 5.15
C VAL A 269 -16.81 -16.99 4.30
N LEU A 270 -17.21 -17.20 3.04
CA LEU A 270 -17.67 -16.10 2.18
C LEU A 270 -18.92 -15.42 2.75
N GLN A 271 -19.88 -16.20 3.26
CA GLN A 271 -21.11 -15.69 3.84
C GLN A 271 -20.84 -14.81 5.07
N TYR A 272 -19.94 -15.24 5.95
CA TYR A 272 -19.46 -14.48 7.09
C TYR A 272 -18.74 -13.21 6.66
N MET A 273 -17.79 -13.32 5.71
CA MET A 273 -17.04 -12.16 5.20
C MET A 273 -17.98 -11.09 4.60
N ILE A 274 -19.02 -11.49 3.87
CA ILE A 274 -20.06 -10.57 3.37
C ILE A 274 -20.84 -9.94 4.55
N ALA A 275 -21.28 -10.73 5.53
CA ALA A 275 -22.06 -10.21 6.66
C ALA A 275 -21.25 -9.23 7.53
N ALA A 276 -19.97 -9.53 7.73
CA ALA A 276 -19.01 -8.70 8.47
C ALA A 276 -18.49 -7.51 7.65
N ARG A 277 -18.65 -7.55 6.31
CA ARG A 277 -17.97 -6.66 5.38
C ARG A 277 -16.45 -6.67 5.59
N PHE A 278 -15.91 -7.88 5.72
CA PHE A 278 -14.56 -8.12 6.18
C PHE A 278 -13.50 -7.44 5.29
N GLY A 279 -12.58 -6.71 5.91
CA GLY A 279 -11.53 -5.98 5.19
C GLY A 279 -11.95 -4.68 4.51
N TYR A 280 -13.19 -4.21 4.68
CA TYR A 280 -13.63 -2.88 4.18
C TYR A 280 -13.02 -1.72 4.99
N ASN A 281 -13.10 -1.79 6.32
CA ASN A 281 -12.57 -0.75 7.21
C ASN A 281 -11.12 -1.02 7.59
N ALA A 282 -10.30 -1.39 6.62
CA ALA A 282 -8.92 -1.77 6.84
C ALA A 282 -8.03 -0.55 7.15
N PRO A 283 -7.54 -0.34 8.40
CA PRO A 283 -6.57 0.70 8.67
C PRO A 283 -5.21 0.27 8.07
N GLY A 284 -4.94 0.68 6.83
CA GLY A 284 -3.70 0.36 6.12
C GLY A 284 -3.41 -1.15 6.02
N VAL A 285 -2.15 -1.53 5.80
CA VAL A 285 -1.64 -2.93 5.72
C VAL A 285 -0.76 -3.17 6.98
N PHE A 286 -1.12 -4.13 7.83
CA PHE A 286 -0.38 -4.61 9.01
C PHE A 286 0.28 -5.98 8.76
N THR A 287 1.40 -5.98 8.04
CA THR A 287 2.32 -7.13 8.04
C THR A 287 3.46 -6.78 9.01
N PRO A 288 3.41 -7.22 10.28
CA PRO A 288 4.51 -6.99 11.20
C PRO A 288 5.81 -7.64 10.69
N TRP A 289 6.90 -6.90 10.81
CA TRP A 289 8.26 -7.39 10.55
C TRP A 289 9.00 -7.53 11.88
N TYR A 290 9.55 -8.71 12.16
CA TYR A 290 10.36 -8.98 13.35
C TYR A 290 11.69 -9.58 12.92
N ASP A 291 12.80 -8.88 13.18
CA ASP A 291 14.15 -9.33 12.79
C ASP A 291 14.20 -9.85 11.34
N ASP A 292 13.68 -9.04 10.41
CA ASP A 292 13.56 -9.30 8.97
C ASP A 292 12.61 -10.44 8.55
N TRP A 293 11.81 -10.98 9.48
CA TRP A 293 10.73 -11.90 9.15
C TRP A 293 9.42 -11.17 8.93
N GLY A 294 8.84 -11.29 7.73
CA GLY A 294 7.49 -10.81 7.45
C GLY A 294 6.47 -11.88 7.84
N TYR A 295 5.44 -11.47 8.58
CA TYR A 295 4.36 -12.35 8.99
C TYR A 295 3.02 -11.62 8.92
N ASP A 296 2.01 -12.23 8.30
CA ASP A 296 0.65 -11.71 8.32
C ASP A 296 -0.01 -12.08 9.63
N ALA A 297 -0.73 -11.16 10.28
CA ALA A 297 -1.33 -11.43 11.60
C ALA A 297 -2.19 -12.72 11.59
N PRO A 298 -2.22 -13.49 12.71
CA PRO A 298 -2.94 -14.75 12.78
C PRO A 298 -4.45 -14.56 12.55
N GLY A 299 -5.15 -15.61 12.13
CA GLY A 299 -6.55 -15.51 11.69
C GLY A 299 -7.51 -14.98 12.76
N ASP A 300 -7.30 -15.30 14.03
CA ASP A 300 -8.11 -14.79 15.14
C ASP A 300 -7.93 -13.28 15.35
N ASP A 301 -6.71 -12.77 15.22
CA ASP A 301 -6.43 -11.33 15.30
C ASP A 301 -7.04 -10.56 14.13
N GLN A 302 -7.02 -11.15 12.92
CA GLN A 302 -7.68 -10.60 11.74
C GLN A 302 -9.20 -10.53 11.95
N LEU A 303 -9.81 -11.57 12.53
CA LEU A 303 -11.23 -11.62 12.87
C LEU A 303 -11.63 -10.55 13.90
N ARG A 304 -10.86 -10.40 15.00
CA ARG A 304 -11.13 -9.37 16.03
C ARG A 304 -11.12 -7.94 15.45
N GLN A 305 -10.27 -7.71 14.46
CA GLN A 305 -10.15 -6.42 13.79
C GLN A 305 -11.10 -6.26 12.60
N ASN A 306 -11.83 -7.32 12.22
CA ASN A 306 -12.61 -7.38 10.98
C ASN A 306 -11.78 -6.98 9.74
N TYR A 307 -10.56 -7.48 9.68
CA TYR A 307 -9.49 -6.89 8.89
C TYR A 307 -8.79 -7.95 8.03
N GLY A 308 -8.64 -7.66 6.74
CA GLY A 308 -7.86 -8.47 5.80
C GLY A 308 -6.65 -7.68 5.32
N CYS A 309 -5.61 -7.63 6.15
CA CYS A 309 -4.38 -6.85 5.95
C CYS A 309 -3.82 -6.82 4.52
N CYS A 310 -3.92 -7.93 3.83
CA CYS A 310 -3.58 -8.14 2.44
C CYS A 310 -4.12 -9.54 2.08
N CYS A 311 -3.73 -10.07 0.92
CA CYS A 311 -4.05 -11.44 0.53
C CYS A 311 -3.66 -12.50 1.58
N GLY A 312 -2.58 -12.28 2.34
CA GLY A 312 -2.19 -13.17 3.42
C GLY A 312 -3.09 -13.10 4.67
N GLY A 313 -3.65 -11.94 4.99
CA GLY A 313 -4.64 -11.81 6.08
C GLY A 313 -5.94 -12.56 5.80
N TYR A 314 -6.42 -12.52 4.55
CA TYR A 314 -7.53 -13.37 4.10
C TYR A 314 -7.17 -14.85 4.23
N ALA A 315 -5.98 -15.24 3.76
CA ALA A 315 -5.56 -16.64 3.81
C ALA A 315 -5.46 -17.18 5.25
N ASN A 316 -4.88 -16.42 6.18
CA ASN A 316 -4.83 -16.80 7.60
C ASN A 316 -6.24 -16.91 8.23
N THR A 317 -7.15 -16.01 7.87
CA THR A 317 -8.54 -16.05 8.37
C THR A 317 -9.23 -17.33 7.90
N VAL A 318 -9.04 -17.72 6.63
CA VAL A 318 -9.57 -18.97 6.09
C VAL A 318 -8.98 -20.17 6.80
N SER A 319 -7.66 -20.23 6.98
CA SER A 319 -6.99 -21.33 7.67
C SER A 319 -7.51 -21.50 9.09
N TYR A 320 -7.68 -20.40 9.83
CA TYR A 320 -8.22 -20.42 11.19
C TYR A 320 -9.68 -20.89 11.23
N LEU A 321 -10.54 -20.38 10.33
CA LEU A 321 -11.97 -20.70 10.34
C LEU A 321 -12.29 -22.13 9.89
N LEU A 322 -11.43 -22.73 9.05
CA LEU A 322 -11.66 -24.05 8.46
C LEU A 322 -10.77 -25.15 9.05
N GLU A 323 -9.98 -24.84 10.08
CA GLU A 323 -9.11 -25.81 10.75
C GLU A 323 -9.94 -27.00 11.26
N GLY A 324 -9.69 -28.19 10.68
CA GLY A 324 -10.38 -29.43 11.04
C GLY A 324 -11.70 -29.71 10.29
N ASP A 325 -12.19 -28.80 9.46
CA ASP A 325 -13.44 -28.98 8.69
C ASP A 325 -13.22 -29.58 7.29
N TYR A 326 -11.95 -29.68 6.85
CA TYR A 326 -11.53 -30.29 5.59
C TYR A 326 -10.38 -31.29 5.83
N ASP A 327 -10.11 -32.20 4.88
CA ASP A 327 -9.02 -33.18 5.03
C ASP A 327 -7.67 -32.48 5.26
N LYS A 328 -7.46 -31.34 4.58
CA LYS A 328 -6.36 -30.40 4.82
C LYS A 328 -6.78 -28.98 4.45
N VAL A 329 -6.21 -28.00 5.13
CA VAL A 329 -6.38 -26.57 4.81
C VAL A 329 -5.00 -25.91 4.79
N GLY A 330 -4.76 -25.04 3.82
CA GLY A 330 -3.49 -24.36 3.79
C GLY A 330 -3.42 -23.17 2.88
N THR A 331 -2.19 -22.76 2.66
CA THR A 331 -1.84 -21.52 1.97
C THR A 331 -0.93 -21.83 0.80
N LEU A 332 -1.13 -21.11 -0.30
CA LEU A 332 -0.24 -21.05 -1.45
C LEU A 332 0.27 -19.62 -1.57
N ARG A 333 1.59 -19.46 -1.68
CA ARG A 333 2.25 -18.17 -1.74
C ARG A 333 3.22 -18.11 -2.91
N TRP A 334 3.31 -16.97 -3.58
CA TRP A 334 4.36 -16.70 -4.56
C TRP A 334 5.01 -15.34 -4.38
N VAL A 335 6.27 -15.27 -4.84
CA VAL A 335 7.07 -14.05 -4.91
C VAL A 335 7.46 -13.80 -6.36
N GLY A 336 7.48 -12.53 -6.76
CA GLY A 336 7.62 -12.09 -8.14
C GLY A 336 6.26 -11.88 -8.82
N GLY A 337 6.17 -10.92 -9.74
CA GLY A 337 4.92 -10.65 -10.47
C GLY A 337 3.76 -10.15 -9.61
N GLY A 338 4.06 -9.36 -8.58
CA GLY A 338 3.03 -8.74 -7.73
C GLY A 338 2.67 -9.51 -6.46
N ASN A 339 3.54 -10.43 -6.00
CA ASN A 339 3.52 -11.13 -4.70
C ASN A 339 2.13 -11.42 -4.11
N HIS A 340 1.73 -12.68 -4.04
CA HIS A 340 0.38 -13.00 -3.57
C HIS A 340 0.33 -14.24 -2.70
N THR A 341 -0.74 -14.31 -1.91
CA THR A 341 -1.02 -15.39 -0.98
C THR A 341 -2.50 -15.75 -1.07
N ILE A 342 -2.80 -17.02 -1.29
CA ILE A 342 -4.17 -17.53 -1.48
C ILE A 342 -4.36 -18.81 -0.70
N SER A 343 -5.62 -19.23 -0.54
CA SER A 343 -5.97 -20.40 0.26
C SER A 343 -6.21 -21.62 -0.61
N TRP A 344 -6.07 -22.79 0.00
CA TRP A 344 -6.54 -24.04 -0.56
C TRP A 344 -7.13 -24.96 0.51
N VAL A 345 -8.05 -25.81 0.09
CA VAL A 345 -8.56 -26.93 0.90
C VAL A 345 -8.44 -28.24 0.13
N MET A 346 -8.28 -29.35 0.84
CA MET A 346 -8.31 -30.70 0.28
C MET A 346 -9.56 -31.41 0.81
N THR A 347 -10.36 -31.97 -0.10
CA THR A 347 -11.50 -32.81 0.25
C THR A 347 -11.86 -33.72 -0.91
N GLY A 348 -12.29 -34.95 -0.60
CA GLY A 348 -12.68 -35.92 -1.63
C GLY A 348 -11.53 -36.26 -2.60
N GLY A 349 -10.29 -36.18 -2.12
CA GLY A 349 -9.09 -36.48 -2.91
C GLY A 349 -8.68 -35.42 -3.93
N LYS A 350 -9.26 -34.21 -3.88
CA LYS A 350 -8.91 -33.08 -4.76
C LYS A 350 -8.52 -31.86 -3.93
N TYR A 351 -7.63 -31.04 -4.49
CA TYR A 351 -7.32 -29.71 -3.98
C TYR A 351 -8.18 -28.66 -4.68
N TYR A 352 -8.68 -27.71 -3.90
CA TYR A 352 -9.42 -26.56 -4.39
C TYR A 352 -8.67 -25.30 -3.95
N VAL A 353 -8.13 -24.56 -4.90
CA VAL A 353 -7.36 -23.33 -4.67
C VAL A 353 -8.22 -22.12 -5.01
N PHE A 354 -8.33 -21.16 -4.10
CA PHE A 354 -9.25 -20.01 -4.20
C PHE A 354 -8.70 -18.76 -3.51
N ASP A 355 -9.20 -17.59 -3.92
CA ASP A 355 -8.67 -16.29 -3.50
C ASP A 355 -9.78 -15.35 -3.00
N PHE A 356 -9.88 -15.20 -1.67
CA PHE A 356 -10.85 -14.28 -1.05
C PHE A 356 -10.54 -12.80 -1.26
N THR A 357 -9.31 -12.45 -1.62
CA THR A 357 -8.95 -11.09 -2.02
C THR A 357 -9.68 -10.70 -3.30
N GLN A 358 -9.84 -11.65 -4.24
CA GLN A 358 -10.57 -11.42 -5.49
C GLN A 358 -12.06 -11.25 -5.24
N TYR A 359 -12.64 -12.07 -4.36
CA TYR A 359 -14.05 -11.96 -4.00
C TYR A 359 -14.35 -10.62 -3.35
N CYS A 360 -13.53 -10.17 -2.39
CA CYS A 360 -13.78 -8.98 -1.57
C CYS A 360 -13.89 -7.68 -2.39
N SER A 361 -13.00 -7.45 -3.37
CA SER A 361 -13.06 -6.25 -4.26
C SER A 361 -13.23 -4.94 -3.48
N GLY A 362 -12.35 -4.67 -2.51
CA GLY A 362 -12.44 -3.46 -1.68
C GLY A 362 -13.65 -3.44 -0.73
N GLY A 363 -14.11 -4.62 -0.28
CA GLY A 363 -15.24 -4.75 0.64
C GLY A 363 -16.63 -4.67 -0.02
N HIS A 364 -16.70 -4.78 -1.36
CA HIS A 364 -17.95 -4.74 -2.12
C HIS A 364 -18.49 -6.13 -2.48
N TYR A 365 -17.64 -7.15 -2.45
CA TYR A 365 -17.98 -8.54 -2.74
C TYR A 365 -18.69 -8.76 -4.08
N ASN A 366 -18.36 -7.98 -5.11
CA ASN A 366 -19.06 -7.98 -6.39
C ASN A 366 -18.37 -8.79 -7.50
N ASN A 367 -17.26 -9.46 -7.19
CA ASN A 367 -16.56 -10.32 -8.14
C ASN A 367 -17.07 -11.76 -8.07
N PHE A 368 -18.17 -12.02 -8.77
CA PHE A 368 -18.86 -13.32 -8.79
C PHE A 368 -18.14 -14.42 -9.59
N HIS A 369 -17.05 -14.07 -10.28
CA HIS A 369 -16.37 -14.97 -11.21
C HIS A 369 -14.89 -15.15 -10.85
N ALA A 370 -14.54 -14.93 -9.58
CA ALA A 370 -13.19 -15.25 -9.13
C ALA A 370 -12.94 -16.76 -9.32
N PRO A 371 -11.78 -17.14 -9.89
CA PRO A 371 -11.53 -18.52 -10.27
C PRO A 371 -11.30 -19.41 -9.04
N VAL A 372 -11.81 -20.64 -9.11
CA VAL A 372 -11.42 -21.75 -8.23
C VAL A 372 -10.71 -22.79 -9.08
N THR A 373 -9.46 -23.09 -8.77
CA THR A 373 -8.68 -24.10 -9.48
C THR A 373 -8.80 -25.45 -8.77
N VAL A 374 -9.33 -26.46 -9.47
CA VAL A 374 -9.45 -27.83 -8.96
C VAL A 374 -8.29 -28.66 -9.47
N LEU A 375 -7.57 -29.32 -8.56
CA LEU A 375 -6.33 -30.04 -8.85
C LEU A 375 -6.31 -31.43 -8.22
N ASP A 376 -5.63 -32.37 -8.87
CA ASP A 376 -5.22 -33.63 -8.26
C ASP A 376 -4.01 -33.46 -7.33
N ARG A 377 -3.13 -32.51 -7.67
CA ARG A 377 -1.87 -32.22 -6.99
C ARG A 377 -1.66 -30.72 -6.91
N LEU A 378 -1.20 -30.20 -5.76
CA LEU A 378 -0.92 -28.76 -5.60
C LEU A 378 0.19 -28.29 -6.54
N GLU A 379 1.14 -29.15 -6.87
CA GLU A 379 2.27 -28.85 -7.75
C GLU A 379 1.83 -28.49 -9.18
N ASP A 380 0.64 -28.91 -9.60
CA ASP A 380 0.08 -28.54 -10.89
C ASP A 380 -0.42 -27.08 -10.94
N TYR A 381 -0.50 -26.38 -9.78
CA TYR A 381 -1.13 -25.07 -9.73
C TYR A 381 -0.40 -24.06 -10.62
N TYR A 382 0.94 -24.06 -10.68
CA TYR A 382 1.66 -23.09 -11.51
C TYR A 382 1.23 -23.17 -12.99
N ASP A 383 1.15 -24.38 -13.55
CA ASP A 383 0.73 -24.58 -14.94
C ASP A 383 -0.75 -24.27 -15.15
N LYS A 384 -1.59 -24.57 -14.16
CA LYS A 384 -3.06 -24.33 -14.20
C LYS A 384 -3.49 -22.99 -13.60
N MET A 385 -2.54 -22.14 -13.21
CA MET A 385 -2.82 -20.86 -12.56
C MET A 385 -3.70 -19.99 -13.47
N PRO A 386 -4.79 -19.40 -12.94
CA PRO A 386 -5.71 -18.57 -13.71
C PRO A 386 -5.02 -17.38 -14.40
N SER A 387 -5.50 -16.98 -15.58
CA SER A 387 -4.92 -15.91 -16.40
C SER A 387 -5.02 -14.51 -15.79
N ILE A 388 -5.85 -14.33 -14.76
CA ILE A 388 -5.90 -13.09 -13.98
C ILE A 388 -4.60 -12.83 -13.22
N TYR A 389 -3.78 -13.86 -13.02
CA TYR A 389 -2.46 -13.73 -12.42
C TYR A 389 -1.36 -13.83 -13.48
N SER A 390 -0.37 -12.94 -13.40
CA SER A 390 0.80 -12.99 -14.29
C SER A 390 1.78 -14.05 -13.79
N LYS A 391 2.02 -15.08 -14.61
CA LYS A 391 3.05 -16.10 -14.34
C LYS A 391 4.46 -15.65 -14.70
N LYS A 392 4.58 -14.70 -15.64
CA LYS A 392 5.83 -14.34 -16.32
C LYS A 392 6.94 -13.91 -15.36
N ASP A 393 6.54 -13.27 -14.27
CA ASP A 393 7.46 -12.64 -13.32
C ASP A 393 7.48 -13.39 -11.97
N VAL A 394 6.81 -14.54 -11.86
CA VAL A 394 6.88 -15.39 -10.65
C VAL A 394 8.28 -15.98 -10.56
N VAL A 395 8.92 -15.80 -9.41
CA VAL A 395 10.28 -16.29 -9.12
C VAL A 395 10.22 -17.60 -8.34
N ILE A 396 9.34 -17.66 -7.35
CA ILE A 396 9.15 -18.84 -6.50
C ILE A 396 7.68 -18.94 -6.07
N MET A 397 7.16 -20.16 -6.05
CA MET A 397 5.83 -20.48 -5.57
C MET A 397 5.90 -21.69 -4.64
N VAL A 398 5.27 -21.56 -3.48
CA VAL A 398 5.23 -22.59 -2.45
C VAL A 398 3.81 -22.80 -1.94
N ALA A 399 3.54 -23.99 -1.43
CA ALA A 399 2.33 -24.27 -0.67
C ALA A 399 2.68 -25.02 0.61
N PHE A 400 1.88 -24.82 1.65
CA PHE A 400 2.03 -25.51 2.93
C PHE A 400 0.70 -25.53 3.66
N GLU A 401 0.50 -26.55 4.48
CA GLU A 401 -0.62 -26.59 5.44
C GLU A 401 -0.41 -25.46 6.45
N ALA A 402 -1.46 -24.70 6.73
CA ALA A 402 -1.40 -23.59 7.67
C ALA A 402 -2.30 -23.94 8.86
N GLY A 403 -1.76 -23.85 10.08
CA GLY A 403 -2.58 -23.91 11.29
C GLY A 403 -3.29 -22.57 11.50
N LYS A 404 -3.36 -22.11 12.75
CA LYS A 404 -3.90 -20.79 13.13
C LYS A 404 -3.19 -19.58 12.48
N ALA A 405 -2.05 -19.84 11.84
CA ALA A 405 -1.06 -18.88 11.41
C ALA A 405 -0.20 -19.48 10.28
N MET A 406 0.01 -18.76 9.16
CA MET A 406 0.95 -19.18 8.09
C MET A 406 2.41 -19.07 8.51
N TYR A 407 3.33 -19.90 8.02
CA TYR A 407 4.74 -19.72 8.40
C TYR A 407 5.27 -18.31 8.10
N PRO A 408 5.92 -17.65 9.09
CA PRO A 408 6.59 -16.38 8.84
C PRO A 408 7.66 -16.62 7.77
N SER A 409 7.90 -15.63 6.93
CA SER A 409 8.88 -15.79 5.85
C SER A 409 9.68 -14.52 5.65
N GLN A 410 10.98 -14.66 5.46
CA GLN A 410 11.83 -13.59 4.99
C GLN A 410 11.98 -13.69 3.47
N TRP A 411 11.91 -12.54 2.80
CA TRP A 411 12.39 -12.38 1.43
C TRP A 411 13.90 -12.21 1.47
N ASN A 412 14.65 -13.11 0.82
CA ASN A 412 16.10 -12.97 0.78
C ASN A 412 16.47 -11.75 -0.10
N ASP A 413 17.31 -10.87 0.46
CA ASP A 413 17.54 -9.43 0.18
C ASP A 413 17.42 -8.88 -1.28
N PRO A 414 17.04 -7.59 -1.42
CA PRO A 414 17.26 -6.81 -2.64
C PRO A 414 18.76 -6.67 -3.01
N PRO A 415 19.13 -6.38 -4.26
CA PRO A 415 18.27 -6.02 -5.40
C PRO A 415 17.74 -7.23 -6.19
N GLN A 416 18.04 -8.47 -5.79
CA GLN A 416 17.64 -9.68 -6.50
C GLN A 416 16.98 -10.66 -5.54
N PHE A 417 15.65 -10.81 -5.62
CA PHE A 417 14.90 -11.82 -4.87
C PHE A 417 15.52 -13.20 -5.10
N SER A 418 16.18 -13.74 -4.07
CA SER A 418 16.94 -14.99 -4.14
C SER A 418 16.23 -16.17 -3.46
N GLY A 419 14.93 -16.03 -3.17
CA GLY A 419 14.09 -17.10 -2.63
C GLY A 419 13.36 -16.72 -1.33
N LEU A 420 12.78 -17.75 -0.70
CA LEU A 420 12.04 -17.63 0.56
C LEU A 420 12.79 -18.36 1.66
N THR A 421 12.92 -17.70 2.81
CA THR A 421 13.43 -18.35 4.02
C THR A 421 12.29 -18.55 5.00
N PHE A 422 12.12 -19.80 5.47
CA PHE A 422 11.13 -20.21 6.47
C PHE A 422 11.80 -20.65 7.78
N PRO A 423 11.07 -20.68 8.91
CA PRO A 423 11.57 -21.23 10.16
C PRO A 423 11.94 -22.70 10.01
N LYS A 424 12.89 -23.17 10.83
CA LYS A 424 13.38 -24.56 10.77
C LYS A 424 12.27 -25.58 11.04
N GLU A 425 11.23 -25.18 11.78
CA GLU A 425 10.05 -25.97 12.10
C GLU A 425 9.15 -26.23 10.88
N ALA A 426 9.28 -25.43 9.81
CA ALA A 426 8.57 -25.64 8.55
C ALA A 426 9.32 -26.61 7.60
N ASP A 427 10.49 -27.11 8.00
CA ASP A 427 11.29 -28.02 7.18
C ASP A 427 10.53 -29.34 6.97
N GLY A 428 10.31 -29.69 5.71
CA GLY A 428 9.51 -30.84 5.30
C GLY A 428 7.99 -30.59 5.18
N SER A 429 7.47 -29.43 5.61
CA SER A 429 6.05 -29.06 5.43
C SER A 429 5.80 -28.14 4.24
N VAL A 430 6.84 -27.44 3.76
CA VAL A 430 6.77 -26.54 2.60
C VAL A 430 6.99 -27.31 1.29
N ILE A 431 6.00 -27.26 0.40
CA ILE A 431 6.03 -27.81 -0.95
C ILE A 431 6.45 -26.70 -1.91
N VAL A 432 7.54 -26.90 -2.66
CA VAL A 432 7.93 -26.00 -3.76
C VAL A 432 7.15 -26.38 -5.01
N ILE A 433 6.25 -25.49 -5.44
CA ILE A 433 5.44 -25.67 -6.66
C ILE A 433 6.23 -25.22 -7.89
N TYR A 434 6.91 -24.08 -7.79
CA TYR A 434 7.69 -23.52 -8.89
C TYR A 434 8.90 -22.74 -8.37
N GLN A 435 10.00 -22.80 -9.12
CA GLN A 435 11.19 -21.97 -8.92
C GLN A 435 11.78 -21.64 -10.30
N ALA A 436 12.00 -20.35 -10.58
CA ALA A 436 12.52 -19.87 -11.86
C ALA A 436 14.02 -20.16 -12.03
N ASP A 437 14.79 -20.07 -10.94
CA ASP A 437 16.22 -20.32 -10.88
C ASP A 437 16.51 -21.30 -9.72
N PRO A 438 17.32 -22.35 -9.90
CA PRO A 438 17.80 -23.20 -8.81
C PRO A 438 18.44 -22.45 -7.62
N ALA A 439 18.99 -21.25 -7.86
CA ALA A 439 19.50 -20.37 -6.80
C ALA A 439 18.39 -19.71 -5.96
N CYS A 440 17.19 -19.57 -6.53
CA CYS A 440 15.99 -18.98 -5.91
C CYS A 440 15.18 -20.01 -5.13
N GLY A 441 15.82 -20.69 -4.18
CA GLY A 441 15.23 -21.82 -3.46
C GLY A 441 14.49 -21.45 -2.17
N VAL A 442 13.90 -22.48 -1.55
CA VAL A 442 13.45 -22.42 -0.15
C VAL A 442 14.61 -22.73 0.77
N ARG A 443 14.81 -21.90 1.80
CA ARG A 443 15.77 -22.13 2.87
C ARG A 443 15.06 -22.21 4.21
N PHE A 444 15.66 -22.96 5.13
CA PHE A 444 15.17 -23.09 6.49
C PHE A 444 16.23 -22.61 7.47
N ARG A 445 15.89 -21.67 8.34
CA ARG A 445 16.79 -21.17 9.38
C ARG A 445 16.10 -21.14 10.73
N GLN A 446 16.88 -21.35 11.79
CA GLN A 446 16.36 -21.16 13.13
C GLN A 446 16.03 -19.68 13.35
N ALA A 447 14.81 -19.39 13.78
CA ALA A 447 14.44 -18.02 14.14
C ALA A 447 15.28 -17.62 15.38
N SER A 448 15.95 -16.47 15.30
CA SER A 448 16.83 -15.95 16.36
C SER A 448 16.08 -15.58 17.64
N ASN A 449 14.76 -15.33 17.53
CA ASN A 449 13.89 -14.90 18.62
C ASN A 449 12.49 -15.54 18.51
N LYS A 450 11.73 -15.52 19.62
CA LYS A 450 10.30 -15.86 19.61
C LYS A 450 9.54 -14.79 18.84
N ILE A 451 8.94 -15.16 17.71
CA ILE A 451 8.03 -14.29 16.96
C ILE A 451 6.73 -14.14 17.79
N PRO A 452 6.31 -12.92 18.17
CA PRO A 452 5.10 -12.74 18.98
C PRO A 452 3.86 -13.37 18.35
N ARG A 453 3.08 -14.12 19.13
CA ARG A 453 1.85 -14.82 18.71
C ARG A 453 2.03 -15.87 17.60
N TRP A 454 3.27 -16.22 17.27
CA TRP A 454 3.57 -17.45 16.53
C TRP A 454 3.56 -18.63 17.52
N PRO A 455 2.68 -19.63 17.36
CA PRO A 455 2.72 -20.81 18.22
C PRO A 455 3.98 -21.62 17.90
N LEU A 456 5.01 -21.47 18.73
CA LEU A 456 6.00 -22.52 18.89
C LEU A 456 5.25 -23.67 19.58
N SER A 457 5.16 -24.81 18.90
CA SER A 457 4.65 -26.07 19.45
C SER A 457 5.06 -26.29 20.91
#